data_AF-A0A917DEW7-F1
#
_entry.id   AF-A0A917DEW7-F1
#
_cell.length_a   1.000
_cell.length_b   1.000
_cell.length_c   1.000
_cell.angle_alpha   90.00
_cell.angle_beta   90.00
_cell.angle_gamma   90.00
#
_symmetry.space_group_name_H-M   'P 1'
#
loop_
_entity.id
_entity.type
_entity.pdbx_description
1 polymer ?
#
loop_
_entity_poly.entity_id
_entity_poly.type
_entity_poly.pdbx_seq_one_letter_code
_entity_poly.pdbx_strand_id
1 'polypeptide(L)'
;MVVGDAEHFQYRSSKYITEFFEDCDLEYVHQGETRPVWAAERIEEILAMPHASATVMPDAFVRVIRRLLDRAEVTNDDAERSLALAALNVVLAREGWAAFYDEHGIAQIKHIATNTVAQMANPHRPLTPSEIERRDQLTAYLNRCSEDDLIGEVLLPLFRQLGFHRITAVGHKDKALEYGKDVWMKYTLPTLHVLYFGIQAKKGKLDASGVSTSNVAEIHNQVTMMLGHEIFDPEISRRVLVDHAFIVAGGEITKQARNWIGNKLDASKRSQVMFMDRDDILDLFTVTNLPLPKDALPPPPASPWDEDDDVPF
;
A
#
# COMPACT_ATOMS: atom_id res chain seq x y z
N MET A 1 -4.04 2.39 30.06
CA MET A 1 -3.79 1.16 29.27
C MET A 1 -2.29 0.86 29.20
N VAL A 2 -1.45 1.72 28.61
CA VAL A 2 0.01 1.50 28.50
C VAL A 2 0.69 1.23 29.85
N VAL A 3 0.46 2.09 30.85
CA VAL A 3 1.02 1.92 32.21
C VAL A 3 0.32 0.83 33.04
N GLY A 4 -0.77 0.25 32.53
CA GLY A 4 -1.52 -0.82 33.18
C GLY A 4 -2.43 -0.43 34.35
N ASP A 5 -2.72 0.87 34.53
CA ASP A 5 -3.70 1.32 35.54
C ASP A 5 -5.17 1.09 35.09
N ALA A 6 -5.39 0.56 33.88
CA ALA A 6 -6.70 0.22 33.34
C ALA A 6 -6.95 -1.29 33.44
N GLU A 7 -8.20 -1.70 33.63
CA GLU A 7 -8.58 -3.12 33.70
C GLU A 7 -8.13 -3.90 32.44
N HIS A 8 -7.75 -5.17 32.62
CA HIS A 8 -7.25 -6.07 31.55
C HIS A 8 -5.90 -5.69 30.93
N PHE A 9 -5.20 -4.69 31.48
CA PHE A 9 -3.83 -4.34 31.09
C PHE A 9 -2.85 -4.64 32.22
N GLN A 10 -1.69 -5.19 31.86
CA GLN A 10 -0.61 -5.47 32.80
C GLN A 10 -0.05 -4.18 33.38
N TYR A 11 0.02 -4.12 34.71
CA TYR A 11 0.64 -3.02 35.44
C TYR A 11 2.14 -2.91 35.12
N ARG A 12 2.57 -1.73 34.66
CA ARG A 12 3.98 -1.46 34.31
C ARG A 12 4.53 -0.37 35.21
N SER A 13 5.55 -0.70 36.02
CA SER A 13 6.30 0.30 36.80
C SER A 13 7.39 0.97 35.94
N SER A 14 8.11 1.97 36.46
CA SER A 14 9.06 2.81 35.70
C SER A 14 10.00 2.03 34.76
N LYS A 15 10.60 0.94 35.27
CA LYS A 15 11.48 0.08 34.46
C LYS A 15 10.70 -0.62 33.34
N TYR A 16 9.56 -1.23 33.67
CA TYR A 16 8.73 -1.97 32.71
C TYR A 16 8.03 -1.08 31.67
N ILE A 17 7.79 0.20 31.99
CA ILE A 17 7.31 1.18 31.00
C ILE A 17 8.43 1.48 30.00
N THR A 18 9.67 1.63 30.46
CA THR A 18 10.83 1.84 29.58
C THR A 18 11.02 0.63 28.67
N GLU A 19 11.03 -0.59 29.22
CA GLU A 19 11.13 -1.84 28.44
C GLU A 19 9.97 -1.97 27.42
N PHE A 20 8.75 -1.57 27.78
CA PHE A 20 7.61 -1.59 26.84
C PHE A 20 7.83 -0.68 25.62
N PHE A 21 8.37 0.53 25.82
CA PHE A 21 8.65 1.43 24.70
C PHE A 21 9.86 0.95 23.89
N GLU A 22 10.87 0.38 24.53
CA GLU A 22 12.02 -0.25 23.86
C GLU A 22 11.57 -1.41 22.96
N ASP A 23 10.69 -2.29 23.44
CA ASP A 23 10.07 -3.37 22.65
C ASP A 23 9.26 -2.85 21.44
N CYS A 24 8.87 -1.58 21.45
CA CYS A 24 8.18 -0.90 20.35
C CYS A 24 9.13 -0.15 19.41
N ASP A 25 10.45 -0.34 19.55
CA ASP A 25 11.51 0.42 18.87
C ASP A 25 11.47 1.92 19.17
N LEU A 26 11.19 2.29 20.43
CA LEU A 26 11.11 3.68 20.89
C LEU A 26 12.04 3.89 22.10
N GLU A 27 13.05 4.75 21.95
CA GLU A 27 14.10 4.99 22.95
C GLU A 27 13.65 5.90 24.11
N TYR A 28 12.42 5.75 24.60
CA TYR A 28 11.88 6.54 25.70
C TYR A 28 12.25 5.93 27.05
N VAL A 29 12.96 6.70 27.88
CA VAL A 29 13.39 6.27 29.23
C VAL A 29 12.61 7.01 30.30
N HIS A 30 11.94 6.28 31.17
CA HIS A 30 11.21 6.85 32.31
C HIS A 30 12.18 7.11 33.48
N GLN A 31 12.31 8.36 33.93
CA GLN A 31 13.30 8.80 34.93
C GLN A 31 12.72 9.14 36.31
N GLY A 32 11.46 8.77 36.57
CA GLY A 32 10.82 8.95 37.88
C GLY A 32 9.71 9.99 37.88
N GLU A 33 9.29 10.42 36.69
CA GLU A 33 8.10 11.21 36.48
C GLU A 33 6.81 10.46 36.87
N THR A 34 5.68 11.16 36.82
CA THR A 34 4.38 10.52 37.09
C THR A 34 4.00 9.62 35.92
N ARG A 35 4.08 8.29 36.11
CA ARG A 35 3.85 7.25 35.07
C ARG A 35 2.72 7.55 34.08
N PRO A 36 1.45 7.77 34.49
CA PRO A 36 0.37 7.99 33.53
C PRO A 36 0.51 9.29 32.74
N VAL A 37 1.06 10.35 33.35
CA VAL A 37 1.31 11.63 32.68
C VAL A 37 2.42 11.47 31.66
N TRP A 38 3.54 10.89 32.06
CA TRP A 38 4.68 10.65 31.19
C TRP A 38 4.31 9.76 29.99
N ALA A 39 3.56 8.69 30.21
CA ALA A 39 3.13 7.82 29.12
C ALA A 39 2.14 8.53 28.17
N ALA A 40 1.28 9.42 28.67
CA ALA A 40 0.38 10.20 27.83
C ALA A 40 1.15 11.15 26.91
N GLU A 41 2.15 11.88 27.45
CA GLU A 41 3.02 12.76 26.66
C GLU A 41 3.76 12.00 25.55
N ARG A 42 4.33 10.83 25.87
CA ARG A 42 5.01 9.99 24.87
C ARG A 42 4.06 9.48 23.78
N ILE A 43 2.82 9.14 24.14
CA ILE A 43 1.81 8.74 23.15
C ILE A 43 1.39 9.92 22.27
N GLU A 44 1.28 11.12 22.83
CA GLU A 44 1.00 12.35 22.06
C GLU A 44 2.13 12.65 21.05
N GLU A 45 3.39 12.51 21.46
CA GLU A 45 4.54 12.62 20.56
C GLU A 45 4.50 11.59 19.43
N ILE A 46 4.16 10.33 19.74
CA ILE A 46 4.04 9.25 18.76
C ILE A 46 2.92 9.55 17.75
N LEU A 47 1.77 10.04 18.22
CA LEU A 47 0.64 10.40 17.35
C LEU A 47 0.94 11.61 16.46
N ALA A 48 1.83 12.50 16.90
CA ALA A 48 2.30 13.64 16.11
C ALA A 48 3.41 13.30 15.10
N MET A 49 3.92 12.06 15.11
CA MET A 49 4.95 11.63 14.14
C MET A 49 4.42 11.69 12.70
N PRO A 50 5.28 11.95 11.70
CA PRO A 50 4.87 11.96 10.31
C PRO A 50 4.23 10.62 9.88
N HIS A 51 3.08 10.69 9.20
CA HIS A 51 2.37 9.53 8.69
C HIS A 51 1.82 9.82 7.28
N ALA A 52 1.58 8.77 6.49
CA ALA A 52 1.33 8.87 5.05
C ALA A 52 0.06 9.65 4.68
N SER A 53 -0.98 9.63 5.52
CA SER A 53 -2.20 10.42 5.33
C SER A 53 -2.98 10.56 6.63
N ALA A 54 -3.92 11.52 6.69
CA ALA A 54 -4.81 11.70 7.84
C ALA A 54 -5.66 10.46 8.20
N THR A 55 -5.76 9.50 7.29
CA THR A 55 -6.50 8.24 7.48
C THR A 55 -5.59 7.05 7.76
N VAL A 56 -4.32 7.30 8.13
CA VAL A 56 -3.32 6.27 8.48
C VAL A 56 -2.64 6.69 9.78
N MET A 57 -2.65 5.79 10.78
CA MET A 57 -1.94 6.00 12.04
C MET A 57 -0.42 5.89 11.86
N PRO A 58 0.40 6.62 12.64
CA PRO A 58 1.85 6.44 12.63
C PRO A 58 2.27 4.99 12.93
N ASP A 59 3.31 4.53 12.24
CA ASP A 59 3.82 3.16 12.38
C ASP A 59 4.24 2.83 13.82
N ALA A 60 4.84 3.80 14.51
CA ALA A 60 5.19 3.69 15.91
C ALA A 60 3.95 3.43 16.79
N PHE A 61 2.82 4.07 16.50
CA PHE A 61 1.57 3.85 17.22
C PHE A 61 1.01 2.44 16.95
N VAL A 62 1.12 1.95 15.72
CA VAL A 62 0.71 0.57 15.38
C VAL A 62 1.54 -0.45 16.16
N ARG A 63 2.87 -0.25 16.29
CA ARG A 63 3.73 -1.11 17.13
C ARG A 63 3.33 -1.08 18.60
N VAL A 64 3.04 0.11 19.15
CA VAL A 64 2.54 0.26 20.52
C VAL A 64 1.27 -0.56 20.72
N ILE A 65 0.31 -0.52 19.79
CA ILE A 65 -0.96 -1.23 19.92
C ILE A 65 -0.76 -2.74 19.80
N ARG A 66 0.13 -3.19 18.90
CA ARG A 66 0.55 -4.60 18.80
C ARG A 66 1.12 -5.12 20.11
N ARG A 67 2.09 -4.41 20.68
CA ARG A 67 2.70 -4.80 21.95
C ARG A 67 1.69 -4.72 23.10
N LEU A 68 0.84 -3.70 23.11
CA LEU A 68 -0.17 -3.50 24.13
C LEU A 68 -1.18 -4.65 24.15
N LEU A 69 -1.54 -5.20 22.99
CA LEU A 69 -2.50 -6.29 22.78
C LEU A 69 -1.84 -7.67 22.58
N ASP A 70 -0.56 -7.81 22.88
CA ASP A 70 0.17 -9.06 22.74
C ASP A 70 -0.46 -10.17 23.60
N ARG A 71 -0.71 -11.32 22.97
CA ARG A 71 -1.28 -12.50 23.63
C ARG A 71 -0.30 -13.16 24.59
N ALA A 72 1.00 -12.87 24.51
CA ALA A 72 1.96 -13.31 25.51
C ALA A 72 1.78 -12.59 26.86
N GLU A 73 1.19 -11.39 26.86
CA GLU A 73 0.96 -10.54 28.05
C GLU A 73 -0.44 -10.77 28.65
N VAL A 74 -0.87 -12.04 28.73
CA VAL A 74 -2.16 -12.41 29.35
C VAL A 74 -2.18 -11.97 30.80
N THR A 75 -3.25 -11.26 31.18
CA THR A 75 -3.56 -10.94 32.58
C THR A 75 -4.94 -11.51 32.93
N ASN A 76 -5.03 -12.27 34.02
CA ASN A 76 -6.28 -12.85 34.54
C ASN A 76 -7.03 -13.73 33.51
N ASP A 77 -8.35 -13.89 33.70
CA ASP A 77 -9.31 -14.69 32.90
C ASP A 77 -9.50 -14.22 31.42
N ASP A 78 -8.59 -13.42 30.87
CA ASP A 78 -8.66 -12.92 29.48
C ASP A 78 -7.57 -13.53 28.60
N ALA A 79 -7.56 -14.87 28.51
CA ALA A 79 -6.56 -15.64 27.74
C ALA A 79 -6.47 -15.19 26.26
N GLU A 80 -7.59 -14.80 25.67
CA GLU A 80 -7.67 -14.32 24.28
C GLU A 80 -7.51 -12.79 24.17
N ARG A 81 -7.23 -12.08 25.26
CA ARG A 81 -7.09 -10.61 25.32
C ARG A 81 -8.30 -9.85 24.75
N SER A 82 -9.46 -10.50 24.76
CA SER A 82 -10.73 -10.03 24.20
C SER A 82 -11.32 -8.87 24.99
N LEU A 83 -11.17 -8.88 26.32
CA LEU A 83 -11.63 -7.80 27.19
C LEU A 83 -10.72 -6.58 27.06
N ALA A 84 -9.40 -6.80 26.97
CA ALA A 84 -8.44 -5.72 26.68
C ALA A 84 -8.70 -5.07 25.31
N LEU A 85 -9.00 -5.87 24.28
CA LEU A 85 -9.38 -5.38 22.96
C LEU A 85 -10.66 -4.56 23.01
N ALA A 86 -11.69 -5.04 23.71
CA ALA A 86 -12.94 -4.32 23.88
C ALA A 86 -12.72 -2.96 24.58
N ALA A 87 -11.94 -2.95 25.67
CA ALA A 87 -11.62 -1.73 26.40
C ALA A 87 -10.87 -0.71 25.53
N LEU A 88 -9.91 -1.14 24.71
CA LEU A 88 -9.18 -0.28 23.78
C LEU A 88 -10.12 0.32 22.71
N ASN A 89 -11.01 -0.50 22.15
CA ASN A 89 -11.93 -0.06 21.10
C ASN A 89 -12.95 0.97 21.56
N VAL A 90 -13.30 1.02 22.85
CA VAL A 90 -14.14 2.11 23.41
C VAL A 90 -13.50 3.49 23.22
N VAL A 91 -12.16 3.57 23.28
CA VAL A 91 -11.42 4.81 23.09
C VAL A 91 -11.21 5.07 21.60
N LEU A 92 -10.68 4.09 20.86
CA LEU A 92 -10.38 4.25 19.43
C LEU A 92 -11.62 4.59 18.59
N ALA A 93 -12.79 4.04 18.92
CA ALA A 93 -14.01 4.27 18.15
C ALA A 93 -14.45 5.74 18.16
N ARG A 94 -14.12 6.50 19.21
CA ARG A 94 -14.42 7.94 19.29
C ARG A 94 -13.65 8.76 18.26
N GLU A 95 -12.48 8.28 17.88
CA GLU A 95 -11.60 8.88 16.88
C GLU A 95 -11.77 8.24 15.49
N GLY A 96 -12.75 7.35 15.31
CA GLY A 96 -13.03 6.68 14.02
C GLY A 96 -12.16 5.45 13.73
N TRP A 97 -11.53 4.86 14.75
CA TRP A 97 -10.61 3.72 14.60
C TRP A 97 -11.09 2.47 15.36
N ALA A 98 -10.70 1.30 14.88
CA ALA A 98 -10.94 0.03 15.56
C ALA A 98 -9.71 -0.87 15.47
N ALA A 99 -9.29 -1.43 16.61
CA ALA A 99 -8.34 -2.51 16.69
C ALA A 99 -9.06 -3.87 16.51
N PHE A 100 -8.37 -4.84 15.94
CA PHE A 100 -8.84 -6.23 15.77
C PHE A 100 -7.65 -7.19 15.74
N TYR A 101 -7.88 -8.48 16.00
CA TYR A 101 -6.89 -9.52 15.76
C TYR A 101 -7.02 -10.04 14.33
N ASP A 102 -5.89 -10.16 13.62
CA ASP A 102 -5.85 -10.86 12.33
C ASP A 102 -5.88 -12.39 12.51
N GLU A 103 -5.84 -13.12 11.40
CA GLU A 103 -5.88 -14.59 11.36
C GLU A 103 -4.74 -15.26 12.13
N HIS A 104 -3.67 -14.52 12.44
CA HIS A 104 -2.52 -14.99 13.23
C HIS A 104 -2.58 -14.58 14.69
N GLY A 105 -3.67 -13.93 15.11
CA GLY A 105 -3.81 -13.41 16.46
C GLY A 105 -2.96 -12.18 16.74
N ILE A 106 -2.47 -11.48 15.70
CA ILE A 106 -1.72 -10.23 15.84
C ILE A 106 -2.69 -9.06 15.80
N ALA A 107 -2.52 -8.10 16.73
CA ALA A 107 -3.38 -6.92 16.75
C ALA A 107 -3.06 -5.97 15.59
N GLN A 108 -4.10 -5.54 14.90
CA GLN A 108 -4.07 -4.58 13.80
C GLN A 108 -5.05 -3.44 14.13
N ILE A 109 -4.87 -2.29 13.48
CA ILE A 109 -5.79 -1.15 13.57
C ILE A 109 -6.34 -0.85 12.19
N LYS A 110 -7.62 -0.50 12.12
CA LYS A 110 -8.26 -0.04 10.89
C LYS A 110 -9.13 1.19 11.12
N HIS A 111 -9.23 2.02 10.10
CA HIS A 111 -10.16 3.14 10.09
C HIS A 111 -11.58 2.62 9.82
N ILE A 112 -12.55 3.01 10.64
CA ILE A 112 -13.91 2.44 10.62
C ILE A 112 -14.63 2.78 9.30
N ALA A 113 -14.54 4.03 8.84
CA ALA A 113 -15.31 4.47 7.68
C ALA A 113 -14.79 3.92 6.34
N THR A 114 -13.47 3.74 6.22
CA THR A 114 -12.82 3.30 4.97
C THR A 114 -12.37 1.83 5.01
N ASN A 115 -12.46 1.19 6.18
CA ASN A 115 -11.94 -0.16 6.44
C ASN A 115 -10.44 -0.32 6.10
N THR A 116 -9.69 0.80 6.02
CA THR A 116 -8.26 0.82 5.69
C THR A 116 -7.46 0.38 6.91
N VAL A 117 -6.64 -0.66 6.77
CA VAL A 117 -5.77 -1.16 7.84
C VAL A 117 -4.52 -0.28 7.90
N ALA A 118 -4.18 0.22 9.10
CA ALA A 118 -2.92 0.89 9.37
C ALA A 118 -1.82 -0.18 9.47
N GLN A 119 -1.25 -0.57 8.34
CA GLN A 119 -0.08 -1.42 8.28
C GLN A 119 1.09 -0.66 7.68
N MET A 120 2.27 -0.86 8.28
CA MET A 120 3.56 -0.60 7.63
C MET A 120 3.60 -1.41 6.33
N ALA A 121 3.51 -0.73 5.20
CA ALA A 121 3.69 -1.39 3.92
C ALA A 121 5.19 -1.67 3.70
N ASN A 122 5.74 -2.71 4.33
CA ASN A 122 7.09 -3.19 4.03
C ASN A 122 7.00 -4.36 3.04
N PRO A 123 7.30 -4.15 1.74
CA PRO A 123 7.22 -5.20 0.72
C PRO A 123 8.17 -6.38 0.99
N HIS A 124 9.22 -6.17 1.79
CA HIS A 124 10.27 -7.17 2.03
C HIS A 124 10.04 -8.04 3.27
N ARG A 125 8.89 -7.93 3.96
CA ARG A 125 8.57 -8.85 5.05
C ARG A 125 8.15 -10.22 4.51
N PRO A 126 8.34 -11.31 5.28
CA PRO A 126 7.68 -12.58 4.98
C PRO A 126 6.15 -12.41 4.95
N LEU A 127 5.52 -12.95 3.91
CA LEU A 127 4.08 -12.94 3.72
C LEU A 127 3.41 -14.03 4.57
N THR A 128 2.19 -13.75 5.02
CA THR A 128 1.35 -14.72 5.71
C THR A 128 0.76 -15.76 4.74
N PRO A 129 0.27 -16.92 5.23
CA PRO A 129 -0.43 -17.90 4.38
C PRO A 129 -1.61 -17.32 3.58
N SER A 130 -2.40 -16.41 4.16
CA SER A 130 -3.51 -15.76 3.45
C SER A 130 -3.06 -14.66 2.50
N GLU A 131 -1.96 -13.96 2.79
CA GLU A 131 -1.31 -13.05 1.85
C GLU A 131 -0.71 -13.80 0.67
N ILE A 132 -0.17 -15.01 0.88
CA ILE A 132 0.33 -15.90 -0.17
C ILE A 132 -0.83 -16.35 -1.06
N GLU A 133 -1.96 -16.79 -0.48
CA GLU A 133 -3.13 -17.18 -1.27
C GLU A 133 -3.65 -16.00 -2.11
N ARG A 134 -3.71 -14.80 -1.54
CA ARG A 134 -4.09 -13.58 -2.25
C ARG A 134 -3.09 -13.23 -3.36
N ARG A 135 -1.79 -13.38 -3.09
CA ARG A 135 -0.73 -13.21 -4.08
C ARG A 135 -0.93 -14.16 -5.26
N ASP A 136 -1.27 -15.42 -4.99
CA ASP A 136 -1.50 -16.44 -6.01
C ASP A 136 -2.76 -16.15 -6.84
N GLN A 137 -3.84 -15.70 -6.20
CA GLN A 137 -5.07 -15.26 -6.89
C GLN A 137 -4.80 -14.06 -7.81
N LEU A 138 -4.06 -13.06 -7.32
CA LEU A 138 -3.65 -11.91 -8.13
C LEU A 138 -2.71 -12.33 -9.27
N THR A 139 -1.80 -13.27 -9.00
CA THR A 139 -0.89 -13.84 -10.01
C THR A 139 -1.68 -14.52 -11.12
N ALA A 140 -2.72 -15.30 -10.79
CA ALA A 140 -3.60 -15.92 -11.77
C ALA A 140 -4.37 -14.87 -12.58
N TYR A 141 -4.80 -13.78 -11.95
CA TYR A 141 -5.44 -12.66 -12.64
C TYR A 141 -4.51 -11.95 -13.63
N LEU A 142 -3.28 -11.61 -13.21
CA LEU A 142 -2.30 -10.93 -14.07
C LEU A 142 -1.95 -11.74 -15.33
N ASN A 143 -2.04 -13.07 -15.29
CA ASN A 143 -1.83 -13.90 -16.48
C ASN A 143 -2.93 -13.70 -17.54
N ARG A 144 -4.18 -13.48 -17.14
CA ARG A 144 -5.32 -13.36 -18.05
C ARG A 144 -5.75 -11.92 -18.36
N CYS A 145 -5.52 -10.97 -17.45
CA CYS A 145 -6.01 -9.59 -17.58
C CYS A 145 -5.46 -8.90 -18.84
N SER A 146 -6.20 -7.96 -19.42
CA SER A 146 -5.70 -7.11 -20.51
C SER A 146 -4.75 -6.02 -19.99
N GLU A 147 -4.15 -5.23 -20.90
CA GLU A 147 -3.34 -4.06 -20.52
C GLU A 147 -4.21 -2.97 -19.88
N ASP A 148 -5.43 -2.78 -20.39
CA ASP A 148 -6.42 -1.87 -19.81
C ASP A 148 -6.84 -2.33 -18.40
N ASP A 149 -7.04 -3.64 -18.19
CA ASP A 149 -7.36 -4.20 -16.88
C ASP A 149 -6.20 -4.07 -15.88
N LEU A 150 -4.96 -4.31 -16.35
CA LEU A 150 -3.76 -4.10 -15.53
C LEU A 150 -3.71 -2.65 -15.02
N ILE A 151 -3.96 -1.69 -15.90
CA ILE A 151 -3.99 -0.28 -15.53
C ILE A 151 -5.17 -0.02 -14.58
N GLY A 152 -6.39 -0.30 -15.03
CA GLY A 152 -7.64 0.10 -14.38
C GLY A 152 -7.90 -0.57 -13.04
N GLU A 153 -7.73 -1.89 -12.98
CA GLU A 153 -8.13 -2.71 -11.83
C GLU A 153 -6.97 -3.00 -10.86
N VAL A 154 -5.72 -2.81 -11.29
CA VAL A 154 -4.53 -3.09 -10.45
C VAL A 154 -3.73 -1.83 -10.15
N LEU A 155 -3.25 -1.12 -11.18
CA LEU A 155 -2.34 0.02 -10.98
C LEU A 155 -3.06 1.25 -10.44
N LEU A 156 -4.25 1.61 -10.95
CA LEU A 156 -4.98 2.78 -10.44
C LEU A 156 -5.33 2.64 -8.95
N PRO A 157 -5.89 1.51 -8.45
CA PRO A 157 -6.14 1.33 -7.02
C PRO A 157 -4.85 1.34 -6.20
N LEU A 158 -3.79 0.70 -6.71
CA LEU A 158 -2.50 0.66 -6.04
C LEU A 158 -1.90 2.06 -5.84
N PHE A 159 -1.78 2.84 -6.90
CA PHE A 159 -1.22 4.18 -6.81
C PHE A 159 -2.09 5.13 -5.97
N ARG A 160 -3.43 4.98 -5.98
CA ARG A 160 -4.29 5.75 -5.06
C ARG A 160 -3.99 5.43 -3.61
N GLN A 161 -3.81 4.15 -3.28
CA GLN A 161 -3.49 3.70 -1.94
C GLN A 161 -2.11 4.18 -1.49
N LEU A 162 -1.16 4.30 -2.42
CA LEU A 162 0.17 4.88 -2.19
C LEU A 162 0.16 6.42 -2.08
N GLY A 163 -1.01 7.07 -2.16
CA GLY A 163 -1.15 8.52 -1.99
C GLY A 163 -0.98 9.34 -3.27
N PHE A 164 -0.99 8.71 -4.44
CA PHE A 164 -1.03 9.44 -5.70
C PHE A 164 -2.45 9.94 -6.01
N HIS A 165 -2.52 11.16 -6.54
CA HIS A 165 -3.74 11.88 -6.83
C HIS A 165 -3.90 12.10 -8.35
N ARG A 166 -5.13 12.44 -8.78
CA ARG A 166 -5.49 12.76 -10.17
C ARG A 166 -5.06 11.71 -11.20
N ILE A 167 -5.17 10.44 -10.82
CA ILE A 167 -4.80 9.33 -11.69
C ILE A 167 -5.82 9.25 -12.84
N THR A 168 -5.41 9.75 -14.00
CA THR A 168 -6.27 9.85 -15.18
C THR A 168 -5.79 8.84 -16.22
N ALA A 169 -6.57 7.78 -16.42
CA ALA A 169 -6.37 6.89 -17.56
C ALA A 169 -6.77 7.64 -18.83
N VAL A 170 -5.83 7.78 -19.78
CA VAL A 170 -6.11 8.46 -21.03
C VAL A 170 -6.93 7.50 -21.90
N GLY A 171 -8.20 7.83 -22.13
CA GLY A 171 -9.16 6.94 -22.77
C GLY A 171 -9.09 6.96 -24.30
N HIS A 172 -9.20 5.76 -24.87
CA HIS A 172 -9.18 5.32 -26.29
C HIS A 172 -9.96 6.11 -27.37
N LYS A 173 -10.60 7.26 -27.06
CA LYS A 173 -11.33 8.05 -28.08
C LYS A 173 -10.44 9.05 -28.82
N ASP A 174 -9.34 9.52 -28.24
CA ASP A 174 -8.46 10.53 -28.84
C ASP A 174 -6.99 10.08 -28.87
N LYS A 175 -6.73 8.93 -29.53
CA LYS A 175 -5.39 8.36 -29.78
C LYS A 175 -4.36 9.32 -30.39
N ALA A 176 -4.79 10.46 -30.95
CA ALA A 176 -3.91 11.46 -31.56
C ALA A 176 -3.30 12.44 -30.54
N LEU A 177 -3.80 12.50 -29.30
CA LEU A 177 -3.29 13.34 -28.22
C LEU A 177 -2.56 12.52 -27.12
N GLU A 178 -2.46 11.21 -27.33
CA GLU A 178 -1.77 10.25 -26.45
C GLU A 178 -0.27 10.25 -26.79
N TYR A 179 0.47 11.19 -26.22
CA TYR A 179 1.93 11.30 -26.37
C TYR A 179 2.68 10.21 -25.57
N GLY A 180 2.32 8.94 -25.78
CA GLY A 180 2.95 7.78 -25.13
C GLY A 180 2.78 7.76 -23.61
N LYS A 181 1.62 8.19 -23.11
CA LYS A 181 1.25 8.14 -21.69
C LYS A 181 -0.03 7.32 -21.56
N ASP A 182 0.01 6.22 -20.85
CA ASP A 182 -1.21 5.46 -20.54
C ASP A 182 -1.97 6.15 -19.39
N VAL A 183 -1.22 6.66 -18.42
CA VAL A 183 -1.72 7.35 -17.24
C VAL A 183 -0.78 8.48 -16.85
N TRP A 184 -1.32 9.55 -16.29
CA TRP A 184 -0.54 10.49 -15.49
C TRP A 184 -1.18 10.67 -14.11
N MET A 185 -0.36 11.03 -13.15
CA MET A 185 -0.74 11.23 -11.76
C MET A 185 0.19 12.25 -11.10
N LYS A 186 -0.17 12.67 -9.89
CA LYS A 186 0.66 13.57 -9.09
C LYS A 186 0.79 13.13 -7.65
N TYR A 187 1.92 13.47 -7.03
CA TYR A 187 2.21 13.21 -5.64
C TYR A 187 2.56 14.52 -4.95
N THR A 188 1.91 14.81 -3.82
CA THR A 188 2.17 16.03 -3.05
C THR A 188 3.12 15.67 -1.91
N LEU A 189 4.31 16.27 -1.92
CA LEU A 189 5.28 16.11 -0.85
C LEU A 189 4.75 16.77 0.44
N PRO A 190 5.24 16.38 1.63
CA PRO A 190 4.88 17.05 2.89
C PRO A 190 5.14 18.55 2.90
N THR A 191 6.06 19.02 2.06
CA THR A 191 6.37 20.45 1.84
C THR A 191 5.40 21.15 0.89
N LEU A 192 4.31 20.48 0.48
CA LEU A 192 3.29 20.94 -0.47
C LEU A 192 3.75 21.10 -1.93
N HIS A 193 5.00 20.74 -2.24
CA HIS A 193 5.46 20.68 -3.63
C HIS A 193 4.84 19.47 -4.32
N VAL A 194 4.41 19.67 -5.57
CA VAL A 194 3.77 18.63 -6.37
C VAL A 194 4.78 18.08 -7.35
N LEU A 195 4.89 16.75 -7.39
CA LEU A 195 5.63 16.00 -8.39
C LEU A 195 4.64 15.34 -9.35
N TYR A 196 4.92 15.44 -10.64
CA TYR A 196 4.10 14.86 -11.71
C TYR A 196 4.75 13.60 -12.26
N PHE A 197 3.94 12.55 -12.40
CA PHE A 197 4.38 11.24 -12.85
C PHE A 197 3.58 10.81 -14.08
N GLY A 198 4.26 10.24 -15.05
CA GLY A 198 3.62 9.47 -16.13
C GLY A 198 3.87 7.98 -15.94
N ILE A 199 2.94 7.16 -16.42
CA ILE A 199 3.06 5.70 -16.39
C ILE A 199 2.97 5.19 -17.83
N GLN A 200 3.93 4.35 -18.20
CA GLN A 200 3.84 3.46 -19.35
C GLN A 200 3.79 2.03 -18.83
N ALA A 201 2.67 1.35 -19.03
CA ALA A 201 2.44 -0.02 -18.63
C ALA A 201 2.48 -0.95 -19.85
N LYS A 202 2.99 -2.17 -19.65
CA LYS A 202 2.91 -3.25 -20.63
C LYS A 202 2.52 -4.54 -19.93
N LYS A 203 1.58 -5.31 -20.49
CA LYS A 203 1.23 -6.62 -19.91
C LYS A 203 2.40 -7.61 -19.88
N GLY A 204 3.21 -7.62 -20.94
CA GLY A 204 4.21 -8.66 -21.20
C GLY A 204 5.57 -8.48 -20.53
N LYS A 205 6.46 -9.44 -20.79
CA LYS A 205 7.88 -9.38 -20.44
C LYS A 205 8.60 -8.28 -21.25
N LEU A 206 9.49 -7.55 -20.60
CA LEU A 206 10.38 -6.58 -21.24
C LEU A 206 11.80 -7.12 -21.31
N ASP A 207 12.23 -7.49 -22.51
CA ASP A 207 13.56 -8.03 -22.78
C ASP A 207 14.29 -7.28 -23.91
N ALA A 208 15.62 -7.23 -23.77
CA ALA A 208 16.51 -6.70 -24.81
C ALA A 208 17.43 -7.84 -25.27
N SER A 209 16.83 -8.92 -25.78
CA SER A 209 17.57 -10.00 -26.42
C SER A 209 17.90 -9.62 -27.87
N GLY A 210 19.06 -10.04 -28.39
CA GLY A 210 19.58 -9.63 -29.71
C GLY A 210 18.68 -9.96 -30.92
N VAL A 211 17.57 -10.67 -30.71
CA VAL A 211 16.59 -11.05 -31.73
C VAL A 211 15.37 -10.11 -31.75
N SER A 212 15.00 -9.47 -30.63
CA SER A 212 13.89 -8.52 -30.57
C SER A 212 14.14 -7.40 -29.55
N THR A 213 14.55 -6.23 -30.05
CA THR A 213 14.68 -4.99 -29.24
C THR A 213 13.51 -4.02 -29.44
N SER A 214 12.51 -4.41 -30.24
CA SER A 214 11.36 -3.57 -30.61
C SER A 214 10.59 -3.07 -29.39
N ASN A 215 10.29 -3.96 -28.45
CA ASN A 215 9.45 -3.63 -27.29
C ASN A 215 10.13 -2.63 -26.36
N VAL A 216 11.43 -2.79 -26.13
CA VAL A 216 12.21 -1.89 -25.26
C VAL A 216 12.49 -0.56 -25.95
N ALA A 217 12.69 -0.57 -27.28
CA ALA A 217 12.85 0.65 -28.06
C ALA A 217 11.55 1.47 -28.13
N GLU A 218 10.40 0.81 -28.25
CA GLU A 218 9.09 1.43 -28.19
C GLU A 218 8.87 2.15 -26.85
N ILE A 219 9.11 1.45 -25.74
CA ILE A 219 8.98 2.03 -24.39
C ILE A 219 9.95 3.19 -24.19
N HIS A 220 11.20 3.07 -24.62
CA HIS A 220 12.16 4.17 -24.56
C HIS A 220 11.66 5.42 -25.29
N ASN A 221 11.07 5.25 -26.47
CA ASN A 221 10.52 6.36 -27.24
C ASN A 221 9.31 6.97 -26.54
N GLN A 222 8.39 6.15 -26.01
CA GLN A 222 7.23 6.60 -25.24
C GLN A 222 7.66 7.37 -23.99
N VAL A 223 8.62 6.86 -23.21
CA VAL A 223 9.15 7.54 -22.02
C VAL A 223 9.85 8.85 -22.38
N THR A 224 10.59 8.88 -23.49
CA THR A 224 11.22 10.12 -23.97
C THR A 224 10.19 11.17 -24.34
N MET A 225 9.10 10.77 -25.02
CA MET A 225 7.97 11.66 -25.32
C MET A 225 7.25 12.10 -24.05
N MET A 226 7.06 11.19 -23.10
CA MET A 226 6.38 11.44 -21.83
C MET A 226 7.06 12.53 -21.01
N LEU A 227 8.39 12.45 -20.87
CA LEU A 227 9.22 13.43 -20.16
C LEU A 227 9.34 14.76 -20.92
N GLY A 228 9.21 14.72 -22.25
CA GLY A 228 9.31 15.91 -23.11
C GLY A 228 8.00 16.68 -23.30
N HIS A 229 6.85 16.12 -22.92
CA HIS A 229 5.54 16.71 -23.20
C HIS A 229 4.83 17.22 -21.95
N GLU A 230 4.32 18.45 -22.02
CA GLU A 230 3.54 19.08 -20.95
C GLU A 230 2.15 18.46 -20.78
N ILE A 231 1.68 18.33 -19.55
CA ILE A 231 0.30 17.99 -19.21
C ILE A 231 -0.41 19.25 -18.70
N PHE A 232 -1.72 19.33 -18.89
CA PHE A 232 -2.50 20.42 -18.34
C PHE A 232 -3.05 20.01 -16.96
N ASP A 233 -2.65 20.73 -15.90
CA ASP A 233 -3.23 20.56 -14.57
C ASP A 233 -4.39 21.55 -14.38
N PRO A 234 -5.65 21.08 -14.30
CA PRO A 234 -6.82 21.95 -14.18
C PRO A 234 -6.91 22.65 -12.81
N GLU A 235 -6.24 22.16 -11.76
CA GLU A 235 -6.31 22.76 -10.42
C GLU A 235 -5.53 24.08 -10.35
N ILE A 236 -4.40 24.15 -11.05
CA ILE A 236 -3.59 25.36 -11.16
C ILE A 236 -3.78 26.07 -12.50
N SER A 237 -4.59 25.50 -13.40
CA SER A 237 -4.86 25.99 -14.75
C SER A 237 -3.59 26.29 -15.55
N ARG A 238 -2.60 25.39 -15.45
CA ARG A 238 -1.28 25.56 -16.10
C ARG A 238 -0.82 24.26 -16.75
N ARG A 239 0.03 24.42 -17.76
CA ARG A 239 0.78 23.32 -18.35
C ARG A 239 2.05 23.08 -17.54
N VAL A 240 2.32 21.82 -17.24
CA VAL A 240 3.43 21.37 -16.39
C VAL A 240 4.13 20.20 -17.06
N LEU A 241 5.43 20.09 -16.89
CA LEU A 241 6.18 18.93 -17.37
C LEU A 241 6.00 17.75 -16.42
N VAL A 242 6.23 16.55 -16.95
CA VAL A 242 6.31 15.34 -16.14
C VAL A 242 7.69 15.29 -15.50
N ASP A 243 7.75 15.18 -14.17
CA ASP A 243 9.01 15.09 -13.44
C ASP A 243 9.63 13.69 -13.52
N HIS A 244 8.78 12.66 -13.46
CA HIS A 244 9.20 11.25 -13.40
C HIS A 244 8.34 10.32 -14.25
N ALA A 245 8.91 9.22 -14.74
CA ALA A 245 8.23 8.21 -15.52
C ALA A 245 8.33 6.83 -14.86
N PHE A 246 7.20 6.17 -14.67
CA PHE A 246 7.14 4.75 -14.31
C PHE A 246 7.05 3.88 -15.55
N ILE A 247 7.95 2.92 -15.67
CA ILE A 247 7.88 1.82 -16.62
C ILE A 247 7.38 0.60 -15.86
N VAL A 248 6.15 0.19 -16.15
CA VAL A 248 5.47 -0.90 -15.46
C VAL A 248 5.34 -2.09 -16.40
N ALA A 249 5.69 -3.29 -15.93
CA ALA A 249 5.47 -4.52 -16.67
C ALA A 249 4.66 -5.51 -15.84
N GLY A 250 3.60 -6.08 -16.43
CA GLY A 250 2.89 -7.23 -15.88
C GLY A 250 3.70 -8.54 -15.93
N GLY A 251 4.83 -8.52 -16.63
CA GLY A 251 5.85 -9.58 -16.65
C GLY A 251 7.19 -9.12 -16.06
N GLU A 252 8.23 -9.89 -16.32
CA GLU A 252 9.60 -9.59 -15.87
C GLU A 252 10.20 -8.43 -16.68
N ILE A 253 10.84 -7.47 -16.01
CA ILE A 253 11.73 -6.50 -16.67
C ILE A 253 13.17 -6.97 -16.52
N THR A 254 13.71 -7.56 -17.59
CA THR A 254 15.04 -8.16 -17.56
C THR A 254 16.13 -7.15 -17.24
N LYS A 255 17.22 -7.61 -16.61
CA LYS A 255 18.42 -6.77 -16.36
C LYS A 255 18.98 -6.14 -17.62
N GLN A 256 18.92 -6.87 -18.75
CA GLN A 256 19.36 -6.37 -20.05
C GLN A 256 18.48 -5.21 -20.54
N ALA A 257 17.15 -5.30 -20.41
CA ALA A 257 16.24 -4.21 -20.76
C ALA A 257 16.48 -2.96 -19.88
N ARG A 258 16.61 -3.14 -18.56
CA ARG A 258 16.93 -2.04 -17.63
C ARG A 258 18.23 -1.34 -18.00
N ASN A 259 19.28 -2.11 -18.33
CA ASN A 259 20.57 -1.56 -18.75
C ASN A 259 20.49 -0.88 -20.12
N TRP A 260 19.75 -1.45 -21.08
CA TRP A 260 19.58 -0.87 -22.41
C TRP A 260 18.90 0.51 -22.35
N ILE A 261 17.79 0.62 -21.60
CA ILE A 261 17.09 1.89 -21.39
C ILE A 261 18.02 2.88 -20.67
N GLY A 262 18.68 2.43 -19.60
CA GLY A 262 19.58 3.27 -18.81
C GLY A 262 20.81 3.78 -19.55
N ASN A 263 21.27 3.10 -20.61
CA ASN A 263 22.40 3.54 -21.45
C ASN A 263 21.97 4.44 -22.61
N LYS A 264 20.70 4.39 -23.01
CA LYS A 264 20.14 5.24 -24.07
C LYS A 264 19.66 6.59 -23.55
N LEU A 265 19.29 6.66 -22.28
CA LEU A 265 18.98 7.90 -21.57
C LEU A 265 20.25 8.61 -21.08
N ASP A 266 20.24 9.93 -21.10
CA ASP A 266 21.26 10.74 -20.44
C ASP A 266 21.12 10.66 -18.92
N ALA A 267 22.20 11.03 -18.19
CA ALA A 267 22.27 10.87 -16.74
C ALA A 267 21.11 11.57 -15.99
N SER A 268 20.63 12.71 -16.49
CA SER A 268 19.51 13.45 -15.88
C SER A 268 18.17 12.75 -16.10
N LYS A 269 17.90 12.23 -17.30
CA LYS A 269 16.65 11.49 -17.56
C LYS A 269 16.65 10.12 -16.90
N ARG A 270 17.82 9.52 -16.72
CA ARG A 270 17.94 8.22 -16.04
C ARG A 270 17.45 8.28 -14.60
N SER A 271 17.69 9.38 -13.87
CA SER A 271 17.18 9.54 -12.49
C SER A 271 15.67 9.78 -12.42
N GLN A 272 15.03 10.13 -13.54
CA GLN A 272 13.60 10.36 -13.62
C GLN A 272 12.80 9.08 -13.91
N VAL A 273 13.46 7.99 -14.29
CA VAL A 273 12.80 6.74 -14.68
C VAL A 273 12.83 5.73 -13.53
N MET A 274 11.65 5.24 -13.17
CA MET A 274 11.43 4.17 -12.20
C MET A 274 10.88 2.94 -12.91
N PHE A 275 11.28 1.77 -12.45
CA PHE A 275 10.85 0.48 -13.00
C PHE A 275 10.04 -0.26 -11.96
N MET A 276 8.95 -0.88 -12.38
CA MET A 276 8.09 -1.71 -11.55
C MET A 276 7.74 -2.96 -12.36
N ASP A 277 8.23 -4.11 -11.93
CA ASP A 277 7.91 -5.38 -12.58
C ASP A 277 6.76 -6.11 -11.86
N ARG A 278 6.45 -7.31 -12.35
CA ARG A 278 5.37 -8.13 -11.81
C ARG A 278 5.52 -8.39 -10.32
N ASP A 279 6.72 -8.70 -9.84
CA ASP A 279 6.94 -9.05 -8.44
C ASP A 279 6.78 -7.81 -7.56
N ASP A 280 7.28 -6.66 -8.02
CA ASP A 280 7.04 -5.37 -7.35
C ASP A 280 5.53 -5.07 -7.18
N ILE A 281 4.72 -5.31 -8.22
CA ILE A 281 3.26 -5.12 -8.18
C ILE A 281 2.62 -6.08 -7.17
N LEU A 282 2.98 -7.36 -7.21
CA LEU A 282 2.43 -8.38 -6.33
C LEU A 282 2.78 -8.08 -4.86
N ASP A 283 4.03 -7.73 -4.58
CA ASP A 283 4.49 -7.41 -3.22
C ASP A 283 3.77 -6.17 -2.69
N LEU A 284 3.69 -5.10 -3.48
CA LEU A 284 2.99 -3.88 -3.08
C LEU A 284 1.48 -4.09 -2.90
N PHE A 285 0.83 -4.84 -3.79
CA PHE A 285 -0.62 -5.06 -3.71
C PHE A 285 -1.00 -5.93 -2.51
N THR A 286 -0.20 -6.95 -2.20
CA THR A 286 -0.43 -7.83 -1.04
C THR A 286 -0.25 -7.06 0.27
N VAL A 287 0.84 -6.30 0.37
CA VAL A 287 1.21 -5.57 1.58
C VAL A 287 0.33 -4.33 1.82
N THR A 288 -0.23 -3.72 0.78
CA THR A 288 -1.17 -2.60 0.93
C THR A 288 -2.61 -3.05 1.23
N ASN A 289 -2.84 -4.37 1.34
CA ASN A 289 -4.13 -4.99 1.68
C ASN A 289 -5.29 -4.49 0.80
N LEU A 290 -5.02 -4.27 -0.49
CA LEU A 290 -6.03 -3.83 -1.44
C LEU A 290 -7.04 -4.94 -1.74
N PRO A 291 -8.33 -4.57 -1.98
CA PRO A 291 -9.31 -5.56 -2.42
C PRO A 291 -8.89 -6.12 -3.77
N LEU A 292 -8.95 -7.45 -3.90
CA LEU A 292 -8.67 -8.09 -5.17
C LEU A 292 -9.64 -7.59 -6.26
N PRO A 293 -9.19 -7.49 -7.52
CA PRO A 293 -10.08 -7.27 -8.66
C PRO A 293 -11.22 -8.29 -8.64
N LYS A 294 -12.44 -7.88 -9.00
CA LYS A 294 -13.63 -8.75 -8.93
C LYS A 294 -13.44 -10.09 -9.63
N ASP A 295 -12.77 -10.04 -10.78
CA ASP A 295 -12.50 -11.23 -11.59
C ASP A 295 -11.42 -12.12 -10.99
N ALA A 296 -10.55 -11.61 -10.10
CA ALA A 296 -9.50 -12.36 -9.42
C ALA A 296 -10.03 -13.23 -8.28
N LEU A 297 -11.26 -12.99 -7.81
CA LEU A 297 -11.90 -13.81 -6.79
C LEU A 297 -12.30 -15.18 -7.38
N PRO A 298 -12.28 -16.26 -6.58
CA PRO A 298 -12.84 -17.54 -7.00
C PRO A 298 -14.31 -17.36 -7.38
N PRO A 299 -14.81 -18.11 -8.39
CA PRO A 299 -16.23 -18.07 -8.72
C PRO A 299 -17.06 -18.40 -7.47
N PRO A 300 -18.17 -17.70 -7.24
CA PRO A 300 -19.04 -18.02 -6.11
C PRO A 300 -19.44 -19.50 -6.19
N PRO A 301 -19.58 -20.19 -5.05
CA PRO A 301 -20.04 -21.57 -5.06
C PRO A 301 -21.36 -21.64 -5.84
N ALA A 302 -21.44 -22.58 -6.78
CA ALA A 302 -22.64 -22.78 -7.60
C ALA A 302 -23.86 -22.85 -6.68
N SER A 303 -24.83 -21.97 -6.94
CA SER A 303 -26.10 -22.00 -6.22
C SER A 303 -26.76 -23.35 -6.49
N PRO A 304 -27.22 -24.10 -5.48
CA PRO A 304 -28.00 -25.32 -5.69
C PRO A 304 -29.33 -25.10 -6.44
N TRP A 305 -29.63 -23.86 -6.81
CA TRP A 305 -30.87 -23.40 -7.43
C TRP A 305 -30.72 -23.00 -8.91
N ASP A 306 -29.50 -23.11 -9.47
CA ASP A 306 -29.25 -22.80 -10.89
C ASP A 306 -29.32 -24.06 -11.80
N GLU A 307 -29.62 -25.24 -11.22
CA GLU A 307 -29.90 -26.48 -11.96
C GLU A 307 -31.40 -26.80 -11.83
N ASP A 308 -32.08 -26.91 -12.99
CA ASP A 308 -33.50 -27.23 -13.24
C ASP A 308 -34.46 -26.04 -13.38
N ASP A 309 -34.43 -25.40 -14.55
CA ASP A 309 -35.56 -24.66 -15.10
C ASP A 309 -36.03 -25.24 -16.47
N ASP A 310 -35.93 -26.56 -16.61
CA ASP A 310 -36.68 -27.33 -17.62
C ASP A 310 -37.84 -28.05 -16.92
N VAL A 311 -38.86 -27.29 -16.54
CA VAL A 311 -40.16 -27.86 -16.12
C VAL A 311 -41.05 -27.95 -17.38
N PRO A 312 -41.34 -29.14 -17.93
CA PRO A 312 -42.23 -29.25 -19.07
C PRO A 312 -43.68 -28.98 -18.65
N PHE A 313 -44.33 -28.10 -19.42
CA PHE A 313 -45.73 -27.68 -19.29
C PHE A 313 -46.76 -28.82 -19.26
#